data_AF-A0A7W6C229-F1
#
_entry.id   AF-A0A7W6C229-F1
#
_cell.length_a   1.000
_cell.length_b   1.000
_cell.length_c   1.000
_cell.angle_alpha   90.00
_cell.angle_beta   90.00
_cell.angle_gamma   90.00
#
_symmetry.space_group_name_H-M   'P 1'
#
loop_
_entity.id
_entity.type
_entity.pdbx_description
1 polymer ?
#
loop_
_entity_poly.entity_id
_entity_poly.type
_entity_poly.pdbx_seq_one_letter_code
_entity_poly.pdbx_strand_id
1 'polypeptide(L)' 'MTLKDWLAEQELTSAAFAARIGKTAESVRRYVNGDRIPDKETMPVIASETSGKVTANDFFGISPPALEQAEVGKSA' A
#
# COMPACT_ATOMS: atom_id res chain seq x y z
N MET A 1 -3.00 3.25 4.69
CA MET A 1 -1.59 3.08 5.09
C MET A 1 -0.72 3.18 3.84
N THR A 2 0.15 4.18 3.70
CA THR A 2 0.93 4.33 2.46
C THR A 2 2.15 3.41 2.45
N LEU A 3 2.68 3.09 1.26
CA LEU A 3 3.94 2.34 1.16
C LEU A 3 5.10 3.08 1.86
N LYS A 4 5.11 4.42 1.79
CA LYS A 4 6.09 5.25 2.49
C LYS A 4 6.07 5.02 4.00
N ASP A 5 4.88 5.06 4.57
CA ASP A 5 4.66 4.92 6.00
C ASP A 5 5.06 3.51 6.48
N TRP A 6 4.63 2.48 5.75
CA TRP A 6 5.02 1.09 6.04
C TRP A 6 6.53 0.87 5.98
N LEU A 7 7.23 1.45 5.00
CA LEU A 7 8.69 1.36 4.96
C LEU A 7 9.36 2.02 6.17
N ALA A 8 8.82 3.14 6.64
CA ALA A 8 9.32 3.81 7.84
C ALA A 8 9.06 2.97 9.11
N GLU A 9 7.87 2.40 9.27
CA GLU A 9 7.55 1.49 10.39
C GLU A 9 8.46 0.27 10.45
N GLN A 10 8.85 -0.26 9.29
CA GLN A 10 9.74 -1.43 9.19
C GLN A 10 11.23 -1.06 9.19
N GLU A 11 11.57 0.23 9.29
CA GLU A 11 12.94 0.75 9.19
C GLU A 11 13.66 0.30 7.89
N LEU A 12 12.90 0.18 6.80
CA LEU A 12 13.39 -0.28 5.50
C LEU A 12 13.65 0.87 4.54
N THR A 13 14.79 0.77 3.83
CA THR A 13 15.06 1.65 2.68
C THR A 13 14.31 1.16 1.44
N SER A 14 14.04 2.07 0.50
CA SER A 14 13.45 1.70 -0.80
C SER A 14 14.29 0.66 -1.55
N ALA A 15 15.62 0.69 -1.41
CA ALA A 15 16.52 -0.28 -2.02
C ALA A 15 16.39 -1.67 -1.38
N ALA A 16 16.32 -1.74 -0.05
CA ALA A 16 16.13 -2.99 0.67
C ALA A 16 14.78 -3.65 0.32
N PHE A 17 13.71 -2.86 0.26
CA PHE A 17 12.40 -3.36 -0.15
C PHE A 17 12.36 -3.76 -1.62
N ALA A 18 13.01 -3.00 -2.50
CA ALA A 18 13.10 -3.32 -3.93
C ALA A 18 13.73 -4.70 -4.18
N ALA A 19 14.77 -5.05 -3.42
CA ALA A 19 15.39 -6.37 -3.48
C ALA A 19 14.42 -7.50 -3.10
N ARG A 20 13.50 -7.28 -2.14
CA ARG A 20 12.50 -8.28 -1.74
C ARG A 20 11.46 -8.54 -2.82
N ILE A 21 11.02 -7.49 -3.51
CA ILE A 21 9.97 -7.59 -4.53
C ILE A 21 10.51 -7.77 -5.96
N GLY A 22 11.83 -7.95 -6.13
CA GLY A 22 12.47 -8.12 -7.44
C GLY A 22 12.38 -6.89 -8.34
N LYS A 23 12.45 -5.67 -7.77
CA LYS A 23 12.41 -4.39 -8.50
C LYS A 23 13.66 -3.56 -8.26
N THR A 24 13.76 -2.43 -8.94
CA THR A 24 14.82 -1.45 -8.72
C THR A 24 14.45 -0.47 -7.62
N ALA A 25 15.45 0.06 -6.91
CA ALA A 25 15.26 1.08 -5.87
C ALA A 25 14.52 2.32 -6.42
N GLU A 26 14.81 2.73 -7.66
CA GLU A 26 14.12 3.83 -8.35
C GLU A 26 12.64 3.51 -8.59
N SER A 27 12.30 2.26 -8.95
CA SER A 27 10.89 1.86 -9.12
C SER A 27 10.13 2.00 -7.80
N VAL A 28 10.71 1.51 -6.71
CA VAL A 28 10.12 1.65 -5.37
C VAL A 28 10.03 3.11 -4.94
N ARG A 29 11.04 3.93 -5.22
CA ARG A 29 11.00 5.37 -4.93
C ARG A 29 9.84 6.06 -5.64
N ARG A 30 9.61 5.75 -6.92
CA ARG A 30 8.45 6.27 -7.67
C ARG A 30 7.11 5.81 -7.09
N TYR A 31 7.04 4.58 -6.59
CA TYR A 31 5.83 4.08 -5.90
C TYR A 31 5.59 4.84 -4.59
N VAL A 32 6.64 5.04 -3.79
CA VAL A 32 6.61 5.76 -2.50
C VAL A 32 6.19 7.21 -2.66
N ASN A 33 6.65 7.86 -3.73
CA ASN A 33 6.32 9.26 -4.01
C ASN A 33 4.97 9.44 -4.74
N GLY A 34 4.37 8.37 -5.25
CA GLY A 34 3.16 8.44 -6.09
C GLY A 34 3.43 8.84 -7.56
N ASP A 35 4.69 8.96 -7.99
CA ASP A 35 5.06 9.22 -9.39
C ASP A 35 4.64 8.09 -10.35
N ARG A 36 4.48 6.87 -9.81
CA ARG A 36 4.09 5.68 -10.58
C ARG A 36 3.23 4.76 -9.72
N ILE A 37 2.21 4.16 -10.33
CA ILE A 37 1.43 3.07 -9.74
C ILE A 37 2.09 1.71 -10.07
N PRO A 38 2.22 0.78 -9.13
CA PRO A 38 2.67 -0.59 -9.43
C PRO A 38 1.80 -1.27 -10.48
N ASP A 39 2.42 -2.06 -11.36
CA ASP A 39 1.70 -2.83 -12.37
C ASP A 39 1.00 -4.06 -11.76
N LYS A 40 0.21 -4.77 -12.59
CA LYS A 40 -0.59 -5.94 -12.19
C LYS A 40 0.21 -7.10 -11.58
N GLU A 41 1.50 -7.23 -11.90
CA GLU A 41 2.37 -8.27 -11.37
C GLU A 41 3.04 -7.81 -10.07
N THR A 42 3.36 -6.53 -9.97
CA THR A 42 4.05 -5.95 -8.80
C THR A 42 3.10 -5.69 -7.62
N MET A 43 1.89 -5.21 -7.89
CA MET A 43 0.91 -4.88 -6.85
C MET A 43 0.58 -6.05 -5.90
N PRO A 44 0.31 -7.29 -6.35
CA PRO A 44 0.07 -8.41 -5.44
C PRO A 44 1.30 -8.77 -4.59
N VAL A 45 2.52 -8.60 -5.12
CA VAL A 45 3.76 -8.84 -4.36
C VAL A 45 3.89 -7.83 -3.22
N ILE A 46 3.64 -6.54 -3.49
CA ILE A 46 3.63 -5.50 -2.45
C ILE A 46 2.57 -5.82 -1.38
N ALA A 47 1.35 -6.18 -1.79
CA ALA A 47 0.28 -6.52 -0.86
C ALA A 47 0.66 -7.73 0.01
N SER A 48 1.28 -8.76 -0.56
CA SER A 48 1.76 -9.94 0.18
C SER A 48 2.88 -9.59 1.18
N GLU A 49 3.93 -8.89 0.73
CA GLU A 49 5.07 -8.51 1.57
C GLU A 49 4.69 -7.58 2.73
N THR A 50 3.67 -6.74 2.51
CA THR A 50 3.12 -5.85 3.54
C THR A 50 2.01 -6.49 4.38
N SER A 51 1.73 -7.79 4.18
CA SER A 51 0.63 -8.50 4.85
C SER A 51 -0.73 -7.80 4.72
N GLY A 52 -0.99 -7.20 3.55
CA GLY A 52 -2.22 -6.47 3.24
C GLY A 52 -2.33 -5.09 3.88
N LYS A 53 -1.30 -4.62 4.62
CA LYS A 53 -1.31 -3.26 5.18
C LYS A 53 -1.28 -2.21 4.08
N VAL A 54 -0.55 -2.45 2.99
CA VAL A 54 -0.52 -1.58 1.82
C VAL A 54 -1.30 -2.26 0.69
N THR A 55 -2.35 -1.59 0.24
CA THR A 55 -3.26 -2.08 -0.80
C THR A 55 -3.19 -1.19 -2.04
N ALA A 56 -3.83 -1.61 -3.13
CA ALA A 56 -3.93 -0.78 -4.34
C ALA A 56 -4.58 0.58 -4.05
N ASN A 57 -5.57 0.62 -3.15
CA ASN A 57 -6.29 1.84 -2.78
C ASN A 57 -5.36 2.93 -2.24
N ASP A 58 -4.33 2.54 -1.50
CA ASP A 58 -3.35 3.47 -0.92
C ASP A 58 -2.51 4.18 -1.99
N PHE A 59 -2.33 3.58 -3.18
CA PHE A 59 -1.66 4.22 -4.31
C PHE A 59 -2.57 5.16 -5.10
N PHE A 60 -3.89 5.02 -4.97
CA PHE A 60 -4.88 5.88 -5.62
C PHE A 60 -5.46 6.95 -4.67
N GLY A 61 -5.01 7.00 -3.42
CA GLY A 61 -5.59 7.89 -2.40
C GLY A 61 -7.05 7.56 -2.06
N ILE A 62 -7.50 6.35 -2.39
CA ILE A 62 -8.85 5.89 -2.09
C ILE A 62 -8.86 5.45 -0.64
N SER A 63 -9.40 6.27 0.24
CA SER A 63 -9.83 5.75 1.54
C SER A 63 -11.09 4.92 1.30
N PRO A 64 -11.28 3.77 1.98
CA PRO A 64 -12.59 3.15 1.99
C PRO A 64 -13.59 4.25 2.36
N PRO A 65 -14.73 4.36 1.64
CA PRO A 65 -15.76 5.31 2.06
C PRO A 65 -15.98 5.03 3.54
N ALA A 66 -15.92 6.08 4.36
CA ALA A 66 -16.30 5.96 5.75
C ALA A 66 -17.66 5.29 5.71
N LEU A 67 -17.72 4.01 6.05
CA LEU A 67 -19.00 3.34 6.18
C LEU A 67 -19.61 4.06 7.36
N GLU A 68 -20.42 5.07 7.03
CA GLU A 68 -21.54 5.55 7.81
C GLU A 68 -22.05 4.34 8.57
N GLN A 69 -21.88 4.43 9.89
CA GLN A 69 -22.16 3.42 10.88
C GLN A 69 -23.30 2.50 10.40
N ALA A 70 -22.98 1.26 10.04
CA ALA A 70 -23.98 0.19 9.96
C ALA A 70 -24.40 -0.22 11.38
N GLU A 71 -24.79 0.79 12.15
CA GLU A 71 -25.62 0.77 13.34
C GLU A 71 -26.83 1.69 13.04
N VAL A 72 -27.58 1.38 11.98
CA VAL A 72 -29.02 1.66 12.06
C VAL A 72 -29.58 0.58 12.98
N GLY A 73 -29.73 0.94 14.25
CA GLY A 73 -30.29 0.08 15.28
C GLY A 73 -31.70 -0.43 14.95
N LYS A 74 -31.97 -1.62 15.46
CA LYS A 74 -33.18 -2.01 16.20
C LYS A 74 -34.53 -1.47 15.67
N SER A 75 -35.29 -2.35 15.02
CA SER A 75 -36.78 -2.41 15.00
C SER A 75 -37.14 -3.77 14.39
N ALA A 76 -37.91 -4.68 14.96
CA ALA A 76 -38.80 -4.69 16.12
C ALA A 76 -38.88 -6.13 16.68
#